data_AF-A0A1V5YNY8-F1
#
_entry.id   AF-A0A1V5YNY8-F1
#
_cell.length_a   1.000
_cell.length_b   1.000
_cell.length_c   1.000
_cell.angle_alpha   90.00
_cell.angle_beta   90.00
_cell.angle_gamma   90.00
#
_symmetry.space_group_name_H-M   'P 1'
#
loop_
_entity.id
_entity.type
_entity.pdbx_description
1 polymer ?
#
loop_
_entity_poly.entity_id
_entity_poly.type
_entity_poly.pdbx_seq_one_letter_code
_entity_poly.pdbx_strand_id
1 'polypeptide(L)'
;MKKLLIQASSIVLMGAGFMSMGNAYGVNAPVEPEMLTSLRASQTINAARDPGRGIIKMEGDQLVSVEFDDNNANWGSAQTALEKAFNIVISLEESPLWEPEVVPFGHHTFAYSVHVNERLVDALNRLTEASEGTVRWRLLRGKIILSAMPQEQREGVPLIGDRRVAVDIKAESLYEAFLQLEAQYNTQYQDFALVALAPYEQSVAFLSSPREVGKSGMLELRCEGSLRDIVLELLSQTEKAETSYMLTVSRIYKTDEMPAPFYERGDLFHFALWYKTHSYYSDPKPEESEDDPLWCARQNEERRKRQRQYYIQNHPELAMESGGS
;
A
#
# COMPACT_ATOMS: atom_id res chain seq x y z
N MET A 1 -67.76 -15.81 2.41
CA MET A 1 -68.30 -16.94 1.61
C MET A 1 -67.33 -17.22 0.47
N LYS A 2 -66.93 -18.49 0.30
CA LYS A 2 -66.61 -19.23 -0.95
C LYS A 2 -65.82 -18.47 -2.05
N LYS A 3 -64.73 -18.98 -2.63
CA LYS A 3 -64.11 -20.31 -2.70
C LYS A 3 -62.74 -20.14 -3.41
N LEU A 4 -61.79 -21.03 -3.07
CA LEU A 4 -60.62 -21.40 -3.86
C LEU A 4 -60.96 -21.66 -5.35
N LEU A 5 -59.99 -21.46 -6.25
CA LEU A 5 -59.53 -22.56 -7.11
C LEU A 5 -58.08 -22.35 -7.61
N ILE A 6 -57.32 -23.42 -7.45
CA ILE A 6 -55.97 -23.69 -7.91
C ILE A 6 -56.03 -24.13 -9.38
N GLN A 7 -55.07 -23.74 -10.23
CA GLN A 7 -54.43 -24.70 -11.17
C GLN A 7 -53.14 -24.16 -11.81
N ALA A 8 -52.12 -25.01 -11.73
CA ALA A 8 -50.78 -24.87 -12.27
C ALA A 8 -50.71 -25.16 -13.78
N SER A 9 -49.66 -24.66 -14.43
CA SER A 9 -48.84 -25.40 -15.43
C SER A 9 -47.66 -24.57 -15.95
N SER A 10 -46.45 -25.00 -15.57
CA SER A 10 -45.28 -25.30 -16.42
C SER A 10 -44.71 -24.31 -17.47
N ILE A 11 -43.45 -23.91 -17.19
CA ILE A 11 -42.23 -23.90 -18.05
C ILE A 11 -42.15 -22.90 -19.24
N VAL A 12 -41.19 -21.95 -19.18
CA VAL A 12 -39.94 -21.84 -20.00
C VAL A 12 -39.36 -20.40 -19.91
N LEU A 13 -38.07 -20.34 -19.58
CA LEU A 13 -37.16 -19.18 -19.67
C LEU A 13 -37.08 -18.57 -21.08
N MET A 14 -36.97 -17.24 -21.15
CA MET A 14 -36.11 -16.41 -22.05
C MET A 14 -36.68 -14.98 -21.92
N GLY A 15 -35.98 -13.97 -21.42
CA GLY A 15 -34.66 -13.51 -21.83
C GLY A 15 -34.84 -12.14 -22.49
N ALA A 16 -34.62 -11.06 -21.74
CA ALA A 16 -34.28 -9.73 -22.28
C ALA A 16 -33.77 -8.86 -21.13
N GLY A 17 -32.45 -8.70 -21.10
CA GLY A 17 -31.73 -7.93 -20.10
C GLY A 17 -32.17 -6.48 -20.05
N PHE A 18 -32.46 -6.01 -18.85
CA PHE A 18 -32.29 -4.61 -18.53
C PHE A 18 -30.79 -4.38 -18.35
N MET A 19 -30.17 -3.81 -19.39
CA MET A 19 -28.93 -3.04 -19.23
C MET A 19 -29.25 -1.90 -18.27
N SER A 20 -29.01 -2.11 -16.98
CA SER A 20 -28.86 -1.00 -16.06
C SER A 20 -27.58 -0.28 -16.46
N MET A 21 -27.74 0.93 -16.99
CA MET A 21 -26.67 1.93 -17.04
C MET A 21 -26.02 1.98 -15.66
N GLY A 22 -24.80 1.43 -15.57
CA GLY A 22 -23.97 1.53 -14.39
C GLY A 22 -23.58 2.99 -14.22
N ASN A 23 -24.41 3.74 -13.50
CA ASN A 23 -23.94 4.95 -12.84
C ASN A 23 -22.71 4.54 -12.02
N ALA A 24 -21.63 5.29 -12.23
CA ALA A 24 -20.35 5.17 -11.55
C ALA A 24 -20.54 5.28 -10.03
N TYR A 25 -20.86 4.17 -9.39
CA TYR A 25 -20.53 3.95 -7.99
C TYR A 25 -19.08 3.47 -7.98
N GLY A 26 -18.22 4.22 -7.28
CA GLY A 26 -16.85 3.80 -7.03
C GLY A 26 -16.80 2.37 -6.59
N VAL A 27 -15.94 1.56 -7.22
CA VAL A 27 -15.80 0.18 -6.78
C VAL A 27 -14.79 0.17 -5.65
N ASN A 28 -15.32 0.52 -4.48
CA ASN A 28 -14.71 0.30 -3.18
C ASN A 28 -14.73 -1.19 -2.76
N ALA A 29 -15.18 -2.07 -3.66
CA ALA A 29 -15.15 -3.51 -3.53
C ALA A 29 -13.84 -4.08 -4.11
N PRO A 30 -13.51 -5.36 -3.83
CA PRO A 30 -12.40 -6.04 -4.50
C PRO A 30 -12.50 -5.90 -6.03
N VAL A 31 -11.37 -5.66 -6.69
CA VAL A 31 -11.31 -5.54 -8.15
C VAL A 31 -11.40 -6.94 -8.75
N GLU A 32 -12.56 -7.29 -9.29
CA GLU A 32 -12.73 -8.54 -10.02
C GLU A 32 -11.99 -8.49 -11.38
N PRO A 33 -11.53 -9.62 -11.93
CA PRO A 33 -10.82 -9.65 -13.21
C PRO A 33 -11.58 -8.97 -14.36
N GLU A 34 -12.91 -9.09 -14.39
CA GLU A 34 -13.77 -8.46 -15.40
C GLU A 34 -13.74 -6.94 -15.32
N MET A 35 -13.49 -6.38 -14.14
CA MET A 35 -13.40 -4.93 -13.93
C MET A 35 -12.18 -4.32 -14.63
N LEU A 36 -11.10 -5.09 -14.84
CA LEU A 36 -9.93 -4.61 -15.59
C LEU A 36 -10.32 -4.12 -17.00
N THR A 37 -11.28 -4.80 -17.63
CA THR A 37 -11.72 -4.50 -18.99
C THR A 37 -13.02 -3.70 -19.07
N SER A 38 -13.82 -3.68 -17.99
CA SER A 38 -15.12 -3.01 -17.95
C SER A 38 -15.11 -1.66 -17.22
N LEU A 39 -14.25 -1.48 -16.21
CA LEU A 39 -14.13 -0.21 -15.48
C LEU A 39 -13.50 0.86 -16.39
N ARG A 40 -14.02 2.07 -16.29
CA ARG A 40 -13.67 3.21 -17.16
C ARG A 40 -13.29 4.41 -16.32
N ALA A 41 -12.24 5.12 -16.74
CA ALA A 41 -11.84 6.36 -16.09
C ALA A 41 -12.94 7.41 -16.22
N SER A 42 -13.35 7.96 -15.08
CA SER A 42 -14.39 8.99 -14.98
C SER A 42 -13.96 10.34 -15.55
N GLN A 43 -12.65 10.60 -15.58
CA GLN A 43 -12.07 11.88 -15.99
C GLN A 43 -10.62 11.70 -16.46
N THR A 44 -10.14 12.68 -17.23
CA THR A 44 -8.72 12.76 -17.58
C THR A 44 -7.93 13.32 -16.40
N ILE A 45 -6.86 12.64 -15.99
CA ILE A 45 -5.96 13.09 -14.90
C ILE A 45 -4.52 13.03 -15.40
N ASN A 46 -3.84 14.19 -15.44
CA ASN A 46 -2.40 14.24 -15.67
C ASN A 46 -1.68 14.02 -14.35
N ALA A 47 -0.92 12.94 -14.23
CA ALA A 47 -0.23 12.57 -13.00
C ALA A 47 0.87 13.57 -12.64
N ALA A 48 1.45 14.27 -13.61
CA ALA A 48 2.43 15.32 -13.35
C ALA A 48 1.84 16.52 -12.61
N ARG A 49 0.51 16.71 -12.61
CA ARG A 49 -0.19 17.80 -11.91
C ARG A 49 -0.61 17.44 -10.49
N ASP A 50 -0.02 16.40 -9.91
CA ASP A 50 -0.16 16.10 -8.48
C ASP A 50 0.41 17.28 -7.66
N PRO A 51 -0.36 17.92 -6.76
CA PRO A 51 0.10 19.04 -5.94
C PRO A 51 1.40 18.77 -5.19
N GLY A 52 1.67 17.50 -4.82
CA GLY A 52 2.90 17.10 -4.15
C GLY A 52 4.15 17.07 -5.06
N ARG A 53 4.00 17.33 -6.36
CA ARG A 53 5.08 17.24 -7.36
C ARG A 53 5.35 18.54 -8.10
N GLY A 54 4.60 19.60 -7.83
CA GLY A 54 4.86 20.90 -8.44
C GLY A 54 6.25 21.44 -8.07
N ILE A 55 6.95 21.98 -9.05
CA ILE A 55 8.22 22.68 -8.84
C ILE A 55 7.88 24.08 -8.33
N ILE A 56 8.17 24.32 -7.06
CA ILE A 56 8.01 25.63 -6.43
C ILE A 56 9.10 26.57 -6.97
N LYS A 57 8.68 27.65 -7.64
CA LYS A 57 9.56 28.74 -8.03
C LYS A 57 9.48 29.88 -7.01
N MET A 58 10.63 30.14 -6.40
CA MET A 58 10.82 31.25 -5.46
C MET A 58 11.63 32.37 -6.13
N GLU A 59 11.26 33.62 -5.90
CA GLU A 59 12.11 34.80 -6.13
C GLU A 59 12.44 35.42 -4.77
N GLY A 60 13.69 35.27 -4.33
CA GLY A 60 14.05 35.54 -2.94
C GLY A 60 13.25 34.64 -2.00
N ASP A 61 12.53 35.24 -1.05
CA ASP A 61 11.70 34.53 -0.07
C ASP A 61 10.21 34.43 -0.48
N GLN A 62 9.84 34.85 -1.70
CA GLN A 62 8.45 34.82 -2.17
C GLN A 62 8.18 33.67 -3.14
N LEU A 63 7.08 32.95 -2.92
CA LEU A 63 6.52 31.99 -3.85
C LEU A 63 5.92 32.72 -5.05
N VAL A 64 6.50 32.52 -6.23
CA VAL A 64 6.06 33.16 -7.48
C VAL A 64 5.11 32.25 -8.25
N SER A 65 5.44 30.96 -8.36
CA SER A 65 4.60 29.99 -9.08
C SER A 65 4.89 28.55 -8.67
N VAL A 66 4.00 27.65 -9.07
CA VAL A 66 4.17 26.20 -8.99
C VAL A 66 4.03 25.66 -10.40
N GLU A 67 5.10 25.07 -10.93
CA GLU A 67 5.15 24.55 -12.30
C GLU A 67 5.04 23.02 -12.31
N PHE A 68 4.44 22.47 -13.38
CA PHE A 68 4.22 21.02 -13.54
C PHE A 68 4.66 20.59 -14.94
N ASP A 69 5.90 20.11 -15.06
CA ASP A 69 6.41 19.57 -16.33
C ASP A 69 5.71 18.27 -16.70
N ASP A 70 5.41 18.07 -17.99
CA ASP A 70 4.69 16.87 -18.45
C ASP A 70 5.45 15.56 -18.17
N ASN A 71 6.78 15.61 -18.00
CA ASN A 71 7.64 14.48 -17.62
C ASN A 71 7.91 14.41 -16.11
N ASN A 72 6.99 14.85 -15.26
CA ASN A 72 7.22 14.90 -13.81
C ASN A 72 6.37 13.88 -13.01
N ALA A 73 5.65 12.99 -13.70
CA ALA A 73 4.97 11.90 -13.03
C ALA A 73 5.98 10.86 -12.55
N ASN A 74 5.74 10.28 -11.40
CA ASN A 74 6.46 9.15 -10.81
C ASN A 74 5.42 8.12 -10.35
N TRP A 75 5.90 6.99 -9.83
CA TRP A 75 5.05 5.89 -9.38
C TRP A 75 3.96 6.30 -8.37
N GLY A 76 4.26 7.15 -7.39
CA GLY A 76 3.30 7.61 -6.38
C GLY A 76 2.22 8.57 -6.93
N SER A 77 2.62 9.53 -7.77
CA SER A 77 1.64 10.40 -8.44
C SER A 77 0.80 9.64 -9.48
N ALA A 78 1.38 8.62 -10.14
CA ALA A 78 0.67 7.77 -11.08
C ALA A 78 -0.35 6.87 -10.38
N GLN A 79 -0.01 6.31 -9.21
CA GLN A 79 -0.98 5.66 -8.33
C GLN A 79 -2.14 6.60 -8.02
N THR A 80 -1.84 7.81 -7.54
CA THR A 80 -2.86 8.80 -7.18
C THR A 80 -3.77 9.15 -8.36
N ALA A 81 -3.20 9.29 -9.57
CA ALA A 81 -3.96 9.52 -10.78
C ALA A 81 -4.89 8.35 -11.13
N LEU A 82 -4.42 7.10 -11.01
CA LEU A 82 -5.22 5.90 -11.23
C LEU A 82 -6.35 5.77 -10.19
N GLU A 83 -6.02 5.91 -8.90
CA GLU A 83 -7.00 5.83 -7.80
C GLU A 83 -8.11 6.87 -8.00
N LYS A 84 -7.77 8.12 -8.35
CA LYS A 84 -8.75 9.18 -8.61
C LYS A 84 -9.54 8.99 -9.91
N ALA A 85 -8.92 8.49 -10.98
CA ALA A 85 -9.59 8.36 -12.27
C ALA A 85 -10.62 7.22 -12.26
N PHE A 86 -10.28 6.10 -11.60
CA PHE A 86 -11.08 4.88 -11.59
C PHE A 86 -11.86 4.67 -10.29
N ASN A 87 -11.59 5.47 -9.26
CA ASN A 87 -12.15 5.32 -7.91
C ASN A 87 -11.94 3.90 -7.35
N ILE A 88 -10.66 3.54 -7.25
CA ILE A 88 -10.15 2.24 -6.78
C ILE A 88 -9.06 2.46 -5.73
N VAL A 89 -8.67 1.40 -5.03
CA VAL A 89 -7.54 1.41 -4.10
C VAL A 89 -6.40 0.56 -4.64
N ILE A 90 -5.18 1.09 -4.59
CA ILE A 90 -3.99 0.43 -5.12
C ILE A 90 -2.97 0.21 -3.99
N SER A 91 -2.49 -1.03 -3.88
CA SER A 91 -1.38 -1.37 -3.00
C SER A 91 -0.04 -1.17 -3.69
N LEU A 92 1.01 -0.98 -2.89
CA LEU A 92 2.31 -0.56 -3.36
C LEU A 92 3.45 -1.42 -2.82
N GLU A 93 4.45 -1.67 -3.65
CA GLU A 93 5.67 -2.37 -3.24
C GLU A 93 6.90 -1.74 -3.89
N GLU A 94 7.94 -1.51 -3.10
CA GLU A 94 9.24 -1.08 -3.59
C GLU A 94 10.27 -2.21 -3.44
N SER A 95 11.14 -2.35 -4.43
CA SER A 95 12.35 -3.17 -4.30
C SER A 95 13.46 -2.36 -3.63
N PRO A 96 14.30 -2.96 -2.78
CA PRO A 96 15.51 -2.30 -2.30
C PRO A 96 16.42 -1.93 -3.48
N LEU A 97 16.56 -0.62 -3.70
CA LEU A 97 17.57 -0.06 -4.59
C LEU A 97 18.93 -0.28 -3.93
N TRP A 98 19.67 -1.28 -4.40
CA TRP A 98 20.98 -1.61 -3.84
C TRP A 98 22.13 -0.81 -4.44
N GLU A 99 21.84 0.33 -5.06
CA GLU A 99 22.86 1.24 -5.57
C GLU A 99 22.71 2.60 -4.87
N PRO A 100 23.71 3.02 -4.06
CA PRO A 100 23.74 4.31 -3.37
C PRO A 100 23.59 5.52 -4.30
N GLU A 101 23.89 5.32 -5.59
CA GLU A 101 23.90 6.33 -6.66
C GLU A 101 22.59 6.34 -7.47
N VAL A 102 21.71 5.34 -7.29
CA VAL A 102 20.43 5.30 -7.98
C VAL A 102 19.44 6.18 -7.22
N VAL A 103 18.94 7.18 -7.93
CA VAL A 103 17.92 8.11 -7.45
C VAL A 103 16.79 7.30 -6.82
N PRO A 104 16.34 7.60 -5.58
CA PRO A 104 15.24 6.86 -4.96
C PRO A 104 14.07 6.72 -5.94
N PHE A 105 13.37 5.59 -5.95
CA PHE A 105 12.35 5.26 -6.96
C PHE A 105 11.32 6.38 -7.21
N GLY A 106 11.09 7.22 -6.19
CA GLY A 106 10.30 8.46 -6.30
C GLY A 106 10.87 9.56 -7.21
N HIS A 107 12.02 9.40 -7.84
CA HIS A 107 12.66 10.40 -8.71
C HIS A 107 12.83 9.97 -10.17
N HIS A 108 12.58 8.70 -10.50
CA HIS A 108 12.38 8.33 -11.89
C HIS A 108 11.05 8.94 -12.34
N THR A 109 11.15 9.87 -13.28
CA THR A 109 10.02 10.62 -13.78
C THR A 109 9.75 10.28 -15.25
N PHE A 110 8.47 10.29 -15.61
CA PHE A 110 7.98 9.93 -16.92
C PHE A 110 6.70 10.71 -17.24
N ALA A 111 6.32 10.76 -18.51
CA ALA A 111 5.02 11.30 -18.90
C ALA A 111 3.91 10.27 -18.62
N TYR A 112 2.93 10.65 -17.81
CA TYR A 112 1.76 9.80 -17.57
C TYR A 112 0.50 10.60 -17.33
N SER A 113 -0.57 10.19 -17.98
CA SER A 113 -1.92 10.69 -17.75
C SER A 113 -2.90 9.54 -17.92
N VAL A 114 -4.02 9.57 -17.21
CA VAL A 114 -5.17 8.69 -17.47
C VAL A 114 -6.16 9.47 -18.34
N HIS A 115 -6.69 8.86 -19.39
CA HIS A 115 -7.67 9.53 -20.26
C HIS A 115 -9.10 9.19 -19.87
N VAL A 116 -10.04 10.13 -20.05
CA VAL A 116 -11.47 9.86 -19.86
C VAL A 116 -11.93 8.66 -20.70
N ASN A 117 -12.77 7.80 -20.13
CA ASN A 117 -13.26 6.56 -20.72
C ASN A 117 -12.17 5.54 -21.08
N GLU A 118 -10.92 5.74 -20.66
CA GLU A 118 -9.89 4.71 -20.77
C GLU A 118 -10.24 3.50 -19.89
N ARG A 119 -9.89 2.30 -20.35
CA ARG A 119 -10.10 1.07 -19.58
C ARG A 119 -9.00 0.94 -18.53
N LEU A 120 -9.33 0.42 -17.34
CA LEU A 120 -8.36 0.26 -16.27
C LEU A 120 -7.11 -0.52 -16.71
N VAL A 121 -7.29 -1.64 -17.41
CA VAL A 121 -6.18 -2.44 -17.94
C VAL A 121 -5.28 -1.67 -18.91
N ASP A 122 -5.86 -0.80 -19.75
CA ASP A 122 -5.09 -0.02 -20.73
C ASP A 122 -4.27 1.05 -20.01
N ALA A 123 -4.85 1.73 -19.01
CA ALA A 123 -4.14 2.71 -18.19
C ALA A 123 -2.99 2.08 -17.40
N LEU A 124 -3.19 0.87 -16.84
CA LEU A 124 -2.18 0.12 -16.12
C LEU A 124 -1.05 -0.37 -17.03
N ASN A 125 -1.37 -0.91 -18.21
CA ASN A 125 -0.37 -1.33 -19.19
C ASN A 125 0.45 -0.13 -19.69
N ARG A 126 -0.22 0.99 -19.97
CA ARG A 126 0.43 2.23 -20.38
C ARG A 126 1.33 2.82 -19.30
N LEU A 127 1.01 2.62 -18.02
CA LEU A 127 1.93 2.97 -16.92
C LEU A 127 3.22 2.14 -16.98
N THR A 128 3.09 0.83 -17.20
CA THR A 128 4.26 -0.04 -17.37
C THR A 128 5.09 0.35 -18.59
N GLU A 129 4.46 0.70 -19.71
CA GLU A 129 5.16 1.19 -20.92
C GLU A 129 5.84 2.55 -20.69
N ALA A 130 5.12 3.52 -20.12
CA ALA A 130 5.63 4.88 -19.87
C ALA A 130 6.78 4.92 -18.86
N SER A 131 6.79 3.96 -17.92
CA SER A 131 7.88 3.80 -16.95
C SER A 131 8.98 2.86 -17.42
N GLU A 132 8.97 2.45 -18.70
CA GLU A 132 9.95 1.53 -19.30
C GLU A 132 10.10 0.20 -18.52
N GLY A 133 8.98 -0.27 -17.94
CA GLY A 133 8.92 -1.52 -17.20
C GLY A 133 9.38 -1.43 -15.74
N THR A 134 9.74 -0.24 -15.25
CA THR A 134 10.16 -0.01 -13.86
C THR A 134 8.97 -0.01 -12.89
N VAL A 135 7.77 0.36 -13.34
CA VAL A 135 6.52 0.15 -12.60
C VAL A 135 5.73 -0.98 -13.24
N ARG A 136 5.52 -2.07 -12.51
CA ARG A 136 4.72 -3.22 -12.98
C ARG A 136 3.49 -3.38 -12.11
N TRP A 137 2.40 -3.88 -12.70
CA TRP A 137 1.16 -4.10 -11.99
C TRP A 137 0.77 -5.58 -11.95
N ARG A 138 0.04 -5.97 -10.90
CA ARG A 138 -0.57 -7.30 -10.75
C ARG A 138 -1.95 -7.18 -10.12
N LEU A 139 -2.85 -8.08 -10.46
CA LEU A 139 -4.12 -8.27 -9.75
C LEU A 139 -4.00 -9.54 -8.89
N LEU A 140 -4.03 -9.40 -7.56
CA LEU A 140 -3.98 -10.52 -6.62
C LEU A 140 -5.09 -10.37 -5.58
N ARG A 141 -5.93 -11.39 -5.42
CA ARG A 141 -7.02 -11.42 -4.40
C ARG A 141 -7.89 -10.16 -4.42
N GLY A 142 -8.22 -9.67 -5.62
CA GLY A 142 -9.02 -8.46 -5.81
C GLY A 142 -8.31 -7.14 -5.47
N LYS A 143 -6.98 -7.15 -5.31
CA LYS A 143 -6.16 -5.95 -5.08
C LYS A 143 -5.23 -5.72 -6.27
N ILE A 144 -5.21 -4.49 -6.77
CA ILE A 144 -4.19 -4.05 -7.73
C ILE A 144 -2.95 -3.67 -6.94
N ILE A 145 -1.80 -4.19 -7.36
CA ILE A 145 -0.51 -3.96 -6.72
C ILE A 145 0.42 -3.36 -7.75
N LEU A 146 0.96 -2.18 -7.47
CA LEU A 146 2.04 -1.57 -8.25
C LEU A 146 3.37 -1.87 -7.56
N SER A 147 4.26 -2.56 -8.26
CA SER A 147 5.62 -2.83 -7.82
C SER A 147 6.59 -1.92 -8.57
N ALA A 148 7.31 -1.08 -7.83
CA ALA A 148 8.44 -0.30 -8.33
C ALA A 148 9.72 -1.15 -8.24
N MET A 149 10.28 -1.49 -9.39
CA MET A 149 11.40 -2.41 -9.53
C MET A 149 12.46 -1.84 -10.46
N PRO A 150 13.77 -2.02 -10.16
CA PRO A 150 14.82 -1.61 -11.08
C PRO A 150 14.65 -2.34 -12.42
N GLN A 151 15.02 -1.69 -13.51
CA GLN A 151 14.94 -2.24 -14.86
C GLN A 151 15.73 -3.56 -14.95
N GLU A 152 16.87 -3.62 -14.27
CA GLU A 152 17.69 -4.82 -14.09
C GLU A 152 17.53 -5.32 -12.65
N GLN A 153 16.76 -6.40 -12.48
CA GLN A 153 16.69 -7.08 -11.19
C GLN A 153 17.98 -7.87 -10.99
N ARG A 154 18.76 -7.52 -9.96
CA ARG A 154 19.95 -8.30 -9.59
C ARG A 154 19.53 -9.73 -9.26
N GLU A 155 20.21 -10.69 -9.89
CA GLU A 155 19.96 -12.12 -9.65
C GLU A 155 20.08 -12.44 -8.16
N GLY A 156 19.07 -13.10 -7.60
CA GLY A 156 19.04 -13.51 -6.19
C GLY A 156 18.49 -12.49 -5.18
N VAL A 157 18.08 -11.29 -5.58
CA VAL A 157 17.38 -10.34 -4.68
C VAL A 157 15.87 -10.38 -4.96
N PRO A 158 15.07 -11.13 -4.18
CA PRO A 158 13.62 -11.13 -4.34
C PRO A 158 13.05 -9.76 -3.95
N LEU A 159 11.92 -9.39 -4.55
CA LEU A 159 11.15 -8.27 -4.03
C LEU A 159 10.81 -8.54 -2.57
N ILE A 160 10.71 -7.47 -1.78
CA ILE A 160 10.31 -7.61 -0.38
C ILE A 160 9.02 -8.43 -0.25
N GLY A 161 8.02 -8.15 -1.10
CA GLY A 161 6.76 -8.87 -1.13
C GLY A 161 6.90 -10.37 -1.45
N ASP A 162 7.99 -10.78 -2.12
CA ASP A 162 8.25 -12.18 -2.49
C ASP A 162 9.01 -12.97 -1.41
N ARG A 163 9.54 -12.32 -0.38
CA ARG A 163 10.27 -12.99 0.71
C ARG A 163 9.34 -13.97 1.43
N ARG A 164 9.78 -15.21 1.60
CA ARG A 164 8.98 -16.25 2.26
C ARG A 164 9.09 -16.14 3.77
N VAL A 165 7.98 -16.08 4.48
CA VAL A 165 7.94 -15.99 5.94
C VAL A 165 7.03 -17.08 6.47
N ALA A 166 7.47 -17.78 7.52
CA ALA A 166 6.61 -18.67 8.28
C ALA A 166 5.95 -17.88 9.41
N VAL A 167 4.62 -17.94 9.48
CA VAL A 167 3.85 -17.18 10.47
C VAL A 167 2.86 -18.02 11.28
N ASP A 168 2.66 -17.60 12.51
CA ASP A 168 1.60 -18.05 13.42
C ASP A 168 1.07 -16.82 14.15
N ILE A 169 0.04 -16.19 13.58
CA ILE A 169 -0.53 -14.92 14.01
C ILE A 169 -1.88 -15.16 14.65
N LYS A 170 -2.07 -14.58 15.82
CA LYS A 170 -3.36 -14.48 16.51
C LYS A 170 -3.46 -13.12 17.18
N ALA A 171 -4.23 -12.21 16.58
CA ALA A 171 -4.26 -10.81 16.96
C ALA A 171 -5.70 -10.26 17.06
N GLU A 172 -5.93 -9.33 17.98
CA GLU A 172 -7.22 -8.64 18.13
C GLU A 172 -7.39 -7.52 17.09
N SER A 173 -6.29 -7.05 16.51
CA SER A 173 -6.28 -5.96 15.54
C SER A 173 -5.28 -6.16 14.42
N LEU A 174 -5.49 -5.47 13.30
CA LEU A 174 -4.61 -5.52 12.13
C LEU A 174 -3.22 -4.96 12.44
N TYR A 175 -3.14 -3.90 13.25
CA TYR A 175 -1.84 -3.38 13.69
C TYR A 175 -1.07 -4.42 14.52
N GLU A 176 -1.74 -5.09 15.46
CA GLU A 176 -1.12 -6.15 16.25
C GLU A 176 -0.71 -7.34 15.37
N ALA A 177 -1.53 -7.74 14.40
CA ALA A 177 -1.18 -8.78 13.44
C ALA A 177 0.11 -8.43 12.66
N PHE A 178 0.26 -7.17 12.25
CA PHE A 178 1.48 -6.71 11.60
C PHE A 178 2.69 -6.58 12.54
N LEU A 179 2.49 -6.30 13.83
CA LEU A 179 3.58 -6.39 14.83
C LEU A 179 4.04 -7.84 15.04
N GLN A 180 3.12 -8.81 15.03
CA GLN A 180 3.48 -10.23 15.10
C GLN A 180 4.22 -10.68 13.84
N LEU A 181 3.78 -10.23 12.65
CA LEU A 181 4.48 -10.44 11.38
C LEU A 181 5.88 -9.81 11.39
N GLU A 182 6.01 -8.58 11.89
CA GLU A 182 7.29 -7.87 12.07
C GLU A 182 8.27 -8.74 12.87
N ALA A 183 7.84 -9.23 14.05
CA ALA A 183 8.66 -10.04 14.94
C ALA A 183 9.09 -11.37 14.29
N GLN A 184 8.17 -12.05 13.60
CA GLN A 184 8.46 -13.33 12.94
C GLN A 184 9.40 -13.16 11.75
N TYR A 185 9.16 -12.15 10.92
CA TYR A 185 10.06 -11.79 9.82
C TYR A 185 11.48 -11.47 10.34
N ASN A 186 11.59 -10.62 11.36
CA ASN A 186 12.87 -10.17 11.92
C ASN A 186 13.64 -11.26 12.67
N THR A 187 12.96 -12.34 13.06
CA THR A 187 13.63 -13.55 13.60
C THR A 187 14.25 -14.37 12.47
N GLN A 188 13.59 -14.42 11.30
CA GLN A 188 14.03 -15.21 10.16
C GLN A 188 15.11 -14.50 9.31
N TYR A 189 15.07 -13.17 9.25
CA TYR A 189 15.94 -12.35 8.39
C TYR A 189 16.78 -11.36 9.20
N GLN A 190 18.09 -11.35 8.95
CA GLN A 190 19.08 -10.49 9.62
C GLN A 190 19.68 -9.42 8.70
N ASP A 191 19.26 -9.38 7.43
CA ASP A 191 19.81 -8.48 6.41
C ASP A 191 19.09 -7.13 6.38
N PHE A 192 17.76 -7.12 6.46
CA PHE A 192 16.95 -5.90 6.57
C PHE A 192 15.83 -6.12 7.57
N ALA A 193 15.61 -5.15 8.46
CA ALA A 193 14.44 -5.17 9.33
C ALA A 193 13.16 -4.98 8.51
N LEU A 194 12.10 -5.72 8.84
CA LEU A 194 10.73 -5.27 8.61
C LEU A 194 10.31 -4.40 9.80
N VAL A 195 9.61 -3.31 9.51
CA VAL A 195 9.05 -2.40 10.50
C VAL A 195 7.59 -2.17 10.13
N ALA A 196 6.66 -2.54 11.01
CA ALA A 196 5.25 -2.23 10.88
C ALA A 196 4.97 -0.81 11.38
N LEU A 197 4.27 -0.02 10.59
CA LEU A 197 3.93 1.35 10.90
C LEU A 197 2.47 1.45 11.32
N ALA A 198 2.24 2.20 12.38
CA ALA A 198 0.91 2.56 12.81
C ALA A 198 0.27 3.46 11.74
N PRO A 199 -0.98 3.19 11.32
CA PRO A 199 -1.71 4.09 10.45
C PRO A 199 -1.98 5.41 11.19
N TYR A 200 -2.20 6.50 10.47
CA TYR A 200 -2.54 7.79 11.07
C TYR A 200 -3.88 7.77 11.81
N GLU A 201 -4.86 7.03 11.27
CA GLU A 201 -6.18 6.88 11.86
C GLU A 201 -6.18 5.69 12.82
N GLN A 202 -6.46 5.92 14.11
CA GLN A 202 -6.51 4.84 15.09
C GLN A 202 -7.60 3.82 14.74
N SER A 203 -8.72 4.26 14.14
CA SER A 203 -9.80 3.38 13.69
C SER A 203 -9.35 2.36 12.63
N VAL A 204 -8.33 2.70 11.85
CA VAL A 204 -7.72 1.79 10.87
C VAL A 204 -6.78 0.80 11.57
N ALA A 205 -6.11 1.23 12.64
CA ALA A 205 -5.23 0.37 13.41
C ALA A 205 -5.94 -0.83 14.03
N PHE A 206 -7.17 -0.58 14.51
CA PHE A 206 -8.00 -1.55 15.22
C PHE A 206 -8.99 -2.29 14.33
N LEU A 207 -8.76 -2.31 13.01
CA LEU A 207 -9.52 -3.21 12.14
C LEU A 207 -9.32 -4.66 12.60
N SER A 208 -10.44 -5.37 12.73
CA SER A 208 -10.49 -6.74 13.26
C SER A 208 -11.26 -7.64 12.30
N SER A 209 -11.25 -8.94 12.60
CA SER A 209 -12.06 -9.90 11.86
C SER A 209 -13.54 -9.73 12.25
N PRO A 210 -14.47 -9.77 11.27
CA PRO A 210 -15.89 -9.66 11.55
C PRO A 210 -16.33 -10.63 12.64
N ARG A 211 -17.05 -10.12 13.65
CA ARG A 211 -17.60 -10.94 14.73
C ARG A 211 -18.84 -11.68 14.24
N GLU A 212 -18.63 -12.81 13.59
CA GLU A 212 -19.70 -13.75 13.26
C GLU A 212 -19.99 -14.72 14.42
N VAL A 213 -21.22 -15.22 14.48
CA VAL A 213 -21.62 -16.22 15.49
C VAL A 213 -20.73 -17.46 15.36
N GLY A 214 -19.91 -17.72 16.39
CA GLY A 214 -19.00 -18.87 16.44
C GLY A 214 -17.57 -18.62 15.96
N LYS A 215 -17.21 -17.38 15.58
CA LYS A 215 -15.82 -16.99 15.29
C LYS A 215 -15.21 -16.19 16.46
N SER A 216 -13.89 -16.23 16.60
CA SER A 216 -13.14 -15.55 17.68
C SER A 216 -13.16 -14.03 17.57
N GLY A 217 -13.48 -13.47 16.39
CA GLY A 217 -13.32 -12.04 16.09
C GLY A 217 -11.85 -11.60 16.02
N MET A 218 -10.91 -12.55 16.09
CA MET A 218 -9.48 -12.32 15.97
C MET A 218 -9.03 -12.55 14.53
N LEU A 219 -7.94 -11.89 14.15
CA LEU A 219 -7.19 -12.19 12.94
C LEU A 219 -6.29 -13.39 13.24
N GLU A 220 -6.50 -14.48 12.51
CA GLU A 220 -5.80 -15.74 12.73
C GLU A 220 -5.20 -16.21 11.40
N LEU A 221 -3.88 -16.42 11.40
CA LEU A 221 -3.16 -16.87 10.21
C LEU A 221 -1.96 -17.72 10.59
N ARG A 222 -1.96 -18.98 10.16
CA ARG A 222 -0.81 -19.89 10.29
C ARG A 222 -0.44 -20.47 8.94
N CYS A 223 0.67 -20.03 8.36
CA CYS A 223 1.13 -20.47 7.04
C CYS A 223 2.61 -20.19 6.81
N GLU A 224 3.16 -20.70 5.71
CA GLU A 224 4.43 -20.25 5.15
C GLU A 224 4.18 -19.79 3.72
N GLY A 225 4.36 -18.49 3.46
CA GLY A 225 4.00 -17.88 2.18
C GLY A 225 4.89 -16.68 1.87
N SER A 226 4.65 -16.04 0.73
CA SER A 226 5.28 -14.74 0.46
C SER A 226 4.76 -13.69 1.45
N LEU A 227 5.60 -12.73 1.83
CA LEU A 227 5.21 -11.62 2.69
C LEU A 227 3.96 -10.90 2.14
N ARG A 228 3.89 -10.76 0.81
CA ARG A 228 2.74 -10.23 0.09
C ARG A 228 1.47 -11.04 0.36
N ASP A 229 1.52 -12.36 0.18
CA ASP A 229 0.35 -13.22 0.37
C ASP A 229 -0.15 -13.18 1.81
N ILE A 230 0.78 -13.12 2.77
CA ILE A 230 0.46 -12.99 4.20
C ILE A 230 -0.24 -11.67 4.48
N VAL A 231 0.29 -10.55 3.98
CA VAL A 231 -0.33 -9.23 4.14
C VAL A 231 -1.72 -9.19 3.50
N LEU A 232 -1.85 -9.69 2.26
CA LEU A 232 -3.13 -9.75 1.55
C LEU A 232 -4.17 -10.63 2.28
N GLU A 233 -3.74 -11.76 2.84
CA GLU A 233 -4.61 -12.64 3.62
C GLU A 233 -5.12 -11.93 4.88
N LEU A 234 -4.23 -11.30 5.65
CA LEU A 234 -4.61 -10.51 6.82
C LEU A 234 -5.59 -9.38 6.48
N LEU A 235 -5.36 -8.64 5.39
CA LEU A 235 -6.28 -7.60 4.93
C LEU A 235 -7.65 -8.18 4.53
N SER A 236 -7.67 -9.34 3.87
CA SER A 236 -8.90 -9.99 3.42
C SER A 236 -9.80 -10.49 4.57
N GLN A 237 -9.23 -10.67 5.76
CA GLN A 237 -9.97 -11.04 6.96
C GLN A 237 -10.68 -9.84 7.61
N THR A 238 -10.40 -8.60 7.19
CA THR A 238 -11.04 -7.40 7.75
C THR A 238 -12.33 -7.04 7.03
N GLU A 239 -13.27 -6.37 7.71
CA GLU A 239 -14.54 -5.92 7.11
C GLU A 239 -14.37 -4.84 6.01
N LYS A 240 -13.21 -4.19 5.94
CA LYS A 240 -12.96 -3.08 5.01
C LYS A 240 -12.27 -3.55 3.73
N ALA A 241 -13.06 -3.83 2.70
CA ALA A 241 -12.58 -4.13 1.34
C ALA A 241 -11.72 -3.02 0.71
N GLU A 242 -11.79 -1.79 1.23
CA GLU A 242 -11.06 -0.60 0.78
C GLU A 242 -9.65 -0.45 1.39
N THR A 243 -9.12 -1.49 2.03
CA THR A 243 -7.76 -1.47 2.59
C THR A 243 -6.70 -1.65 1.51
N SER A 244 -5.63 -0.86 1.54
CA SER A 244 -4.40 -1.13 0.78
C SER A 244 -3.21 -1.16 1.71
N TYR A 245 -2.12 -1.76 1.23
CA TYR A 245 -0.84 -1.73 1.93
C TYR A 245 0.22 -1.08 1.06
N MET A 246 1.29 -0.67 1.72
CA MET A 246 2.51 -0.21 1.08
C MET A 246 3.69 -0.87 1.77
N LEU A 247 4.51 -1.58 1.00
CA LEU A 247 5.81 -2.11 1.43
C LEU A 247 6.90 -1.26 0.78
N THR A 248 7.50 -0.33 1.53
CA THR A 248 8.53 0.57 1.03
C THR A 248 9.90 0.28 1.62
N VAL A 249 10.94 0.84 1.01
CA VAL A 249 12.31 0.78 1.53
C VAL A 249 12.69 2.14 2.08
N SER A 250 13.25 2.17 3.29
CA SER A 250 13.63 3.41 3.94
C SER A 250 15.02 3.30 4.55
N ARG A 251 15.82 4.35 4.36
CA ARG A 251 17.10 4.50 5.08
C ARG A 251 16.83 4.67 6.57
N ILE A 252 17.82 4.30 7.39
CA ILE A 252 17.81 4.68 8.80
C ILE A 252 18.02 6.19 8.88
N TYR A 253 17.05 6.90 9.46
CA TYR A 253 17.15 8.34 9.66
C TYR A 253 17.89 8.67 10.96
N LYS A 254 18.59 9.80 10.95
CA LYS A 254 19.15 10.39 12.17
C LYS A 254 18.04 10.67 13.18
N THR A 255 18.17 10.10 14.37
CA THR A 255 17.32 10.40 15.53
C THR A 255 18.21 10.47 16.77
N ASP A 256 17.75 11.15 17.82
CA ASP A 256 18.51 11.27 19.08
C ASP A 256 18.79 9.92 19.76
N GLU A 257 18.01 8.89 19.41
CA GLU A 257 18.10 7.56 20.01
C GLU A 257 18.90 6.56 19.16
N MET A 258 19.15 6.85 17.87
CA MET A 258 19.85 5.94 16.97
C MET A 258 21.34 6.30 16.97
N PRO A 259 22.26 5.35 17.26
CA PRO A 259 23.69 5.64 17.21
C PRO A 259 24.17 6.05 15.82
N ALA A 260 25.13 6.97 15.74
CA ALA A 260 25.57 7.61 14.50
C ALA A 260 25.98 6.64 13.37
N PRO A 261 26.76 5.57 13.64
CA PRO A 261 27.17 4.63 12.61
C PRO A 261 26.01 3.98 11.84
N PHE A 262 24.83 3.85 12.46
CA PHE A 262 23.66 3.24 11.80
C PHE A 262 23.07 4.10 10.68
N TYR A 263 23.15 5.43 10.75
CA TYR A 263 22.62 6.31 9.71
C TYR A 263 23.71 6.98 8.87
N GLU A 264 24.96 6.99 9.32
CA GLU A 264 26.10 7.56 8.57
C GLU A 264 26.64 6.61 7.50
N ARG A 265 26.56 5.29 7.72
CA ARG A 265 27.06 4.29 6.76
C ARG A 265 26.31 4.30 5.43
N GLY A 266 25.05 4.76 5.44
CA GLY A 266 24.25 5.01 4.24
C GLY A 266 23.78 3.76 3.46
N ASP A 267 24.17 2.56 3.91
CA ASP A 267 23.85 1.27 3.29
C ASP A 267 22.91 0.41 4.16
N LEU A 268 22.48 0.90 5.32
CA LEU A 268 21.47 0.26 6.15
C LEU A 268 20.07 0.76 5.81
N PHE A 269 19.19 -0.20 5.56
CA PHE A 269 17.80 0.03 5.18
C PHE A 269 16.88 -0.85 6.01
N HIS A 270 15.65 -0.39 6.18
CA HIS A 270 14.55 -1.21 6.65
C HIS A 270 13.43 -1.19 5.62
N PHE A 271 12.65 -2.24 5.67
CA PHE A 271 11.37 -2.31 5.04
C PHE A 271 10.30 -1.71 5.95
N ALA A 272 9.46 -0.88 5.37
CA ALA A 272 8.36 -0.23 6.06
C ALA A 272 7.03 -0.78 5.53
N LEU A 273 6.26 -1.43 6.40
CA LEU A 273 4.90 -1.90 6.13
C LEU A 273 3.89 -0.87 6.65
N TRP A 274 3.20 -0.23 5.71
CA TRP A 274 2.06 0.65 5.97
C TRP A 274 0.78 0.05 5.43
N TYR A 275 -0.34 0.51 5.95
CA TYR A 275 -1.65 0.23 5.39
C TYR A 275 -2.58 1.42 5.62
N LYS A 276 -3.54 1.56 4.72
CA LYS A 276 -4.49 2.68 4.71
C LYS A 276 -5.85 2.19 4.23
N THR A 277 -6.90 2.90 4.62
CA THR A 277 -8.24 2.79 4.02
C THR A 277 -8.46 3.97 3.07
N HIS A 278 -9.35 3.80 2.09
CA HIS A 278 -9.66 4.85 1.11
C HIS A 278 -10.19 6.15 1.76
N SER A 279 -10.77 6.08 2.96
CA SER A 279 -11.18 7.23 3.78
C SER A 279 -10.10 8.30 3.98
N TYR A 280 -8.82 7.92 3.90
CA TYR A 280 -7.71 8.86 4.09
C TYR A 280 -7.65 9.97 3.01
N TYR A 281 -8.17 9.70 1.80
CA TYR A 281 -8.21 10.66 0.69
C TYR A 281 -9.64 11.06 0.29
N SER A 282 -10.66 10.58 1.00
CA SER A 282 -12.03 11.00 0.74
C SER A 282 -12.24 12.42 1.25
N ASP A 283 -12.88 13.27 0.44
CA ASP A 283 -13.41 14.55 0.87
C ASP A 283 -14.92 14.43 1.14
N PRO A 284 -15.43 14.88 2.31
CA PRO A 284 -14.66 15.42 3.43
C PRO A 284 -13.88 14.31 4.15
N LYS A 285 -12.67 14.66 4.64
CA LYS A 285 -11.92 13.76 5.52
C LYS A 285 -12.77 13.37 6.73
N PRO A 286 -12.68 12.13 7.22
CA PRO A 286 -13.25 11.78 8.51
C PRO A 286 -12.77 12.76 9.57
N GLU A 287 -13.63 13.14 10.52
CA GLU A 287 -13.20 13.92 11.67
C GLU A 287 -12.10 13.13 12.41
N GLU A 288 -10.87 13.66 12.39
CA GLU A 288 -9.77 13.09 13.16
C GLU A 288 -10.10 13.20 14.65
N SER A 289 -9.94 12.11 15.39
CA SER A 289 -10.08 12.15 16.84
C SER A 289 -8.93 12.98 17.42
N GLU A 290 -9.20 13.80 18.45
CA GLU A 290 -8.14 14.51 19.18
C GLU A 290 -7.08 13.55 19.77
N ASP A 291 -7.44 12.27 19.93
CA ASP A 291 -6.56 11.21 20.44
C ASP A 291 -5.64 10.59 19.37
N ASP A 292 -5.95 10.75 18.08
CA ASP A 292 -5.21 10.10 16.97
C ASP A 292 -3.74 10.55 16.91
N PRO A 293 -3.40 11.87 16.99
CA PRO A 293 -2.01 12.32 16.93
C PRO A 293 -1.17 11.82 18.10
N LEU A 294 -1.73 11.82 19.31
CA LEU A 294 -1.06 11.35 20.51
C LEU A 294 -0.81 9.84 20.47
N TRP A 295 -1.78 9.07 19.96
CA TRP A 295 -1.61 7.63 19.77
C TRP A 295 -0.52 7.34 18.72
N CYS A 296 -0.56 8.01 17.56
CA CYS A 296 0.46 7.87 16.52
C CYS A 296 1.87 8.21 17.02
N ALA A 297 2.02 9.28 17.80
CA ALA A 297 3.30 9.66 18.39
C ALA A 297 3.88 8.55 19.28
N ARG A 298 3.06 7.94 20.14
CA ARG A 298 3.46 6.81 20.99
C ARG A 298 3.88 5.59 20.15
N GLN A 299 3.11 5.24 19.12
CA GLN A 299 3.47 4.12 18.25
C GLN A 299 4.78 4.34 17.49
N ASN A 300 5.04 5.59 17.07
CA ASN A 300 6.30 5.95 16.43
C ASN A 300 7.51 5.85 17.37
N GLU A 301 7.33 6.12 18.66
CA GLU A 301 8.37 5.89 19.68
C GLU A 301 8.68 4.40 19.84
N GLU A 302 7.64 3.57 20.04
CA GLU A 302 7.82 2.12 20.14
C GLU A 302 8.45 1.53 18.87
N ARG A 303 8.05 2.03 17.69
CA ARG A 303 8.66 1.66 16.41
C ARG A 303 10.15 1.91 16.39
N ARG A 304 10.59 3.11 16.82
CA ARG A 304 12.02 3.46 16.90
C ARG A 304 12.77 2.56 17.87
N LYS A 305 12.16 2.21 19.02
CA LYS A 305 12.76 1.27 19.99
C LYS A 305 12.98 -0.11 19.38
N ARG A 306 11.97 -0.70 18.74
CA ARG A 306 12.08 -2.03 18.09
C ARG A 306 13.10 -2.04 16.96
N GLN A 307 13.05 -1.03 16.10
CA GLN A 307 14.02 -0.87 15.01
C GLN A 307 15.45 -0.78 15.54
N ARG A 308 15.69 0.06 16.56
CA ARG A 308 17.01 0.18 17.20
C ARG A 308 17.48 -1.14 17.81
N GLN A 309 16.61 -1.84 18.52
CA GLN A 309 16.93 -3.15 19.12
C GLN A 309 17.36 -4.16 18.06
N TYR A 310 16.65 -4.23 16.93
CA TYR A 310 17.02 -5.11 15.82
C TYR A 310 18.44 -4.82 15.30
N TYR A 311 18.75 -3.55 15.02
CA TYR A 311 20.06 -3.21 14.45
C TYR A 311 21.19 -3.37 15.46
N ILE A 312 20.99 -3.07 16.74
CA ILE A 312 22.00 -3.33 17.77
C ILE A 312 22.29 -4.83 17.90
N GLN A 313 21.26 -5.68 17.79
CA GLN A 313 21.41 -7.13 17.89
C GLN A 313 22.11 -7.73 16.66
N ASN A 314 21.79 -7.25 15.46
CA ASN A 314 22.32 -7.81 14.21
C ASN A 314 23.62 -7.14 13.72
N HIS A 315 23.94 -5.95 14.24
CA HIS A 315 25.18 -5.21 13.96
C HIS A 315 25.82 -4.66 15.25
N PRO A 316 26.22 -5.55 16.18
CA PRO A 316 26.83 -5.13 17.45
C PRO A 316 28.13 -4.33 17.24
N GLU A 317 28.84 -4.54 16.13
CA GLU A 317 30.03 -3.78 15.75
C GLU A 317 29.77 -2.28 15.63
N LEU A 318 28.66 -1.90 14.98
CA LEU A 318 28.27 -0.49 14.79
C LEU A 318 27.83 0.16 16.10
N ALA A 319 27.22 -0.62 17.00
CA ALA A 319 26.86 -0.14 18.33
C ALA A 319 28.11 0.13 19.19
N MET A 320 29.15 -0.69 19.07
CA MET A 320 30.41 -0.51 19.81
C MET A 320 31.22 0.69 19.34
N GLU A 321 31.21 1.00 18.04
CA GLU A 321 31.85 2.20 17.48
C GLU A 321 31.33 3.51 18.09
N SER A 322 30.09 3.50 18.57
CA SER A 322 29.47 4.66 19.22
C SER A 322 29.87 4.83 20.70
N GLY A 323 30.41 3.78 21.33
CA GLY A 323 30.82 3.78 22.75
C GLY A 323 32.30 4.07 22.98
N GLY A 324 33.07 4.30 21.91
CA GLY A 324 34.52 4.51 21.94
C GLY A 324 34.98 5.97 21.87
N SER A 325 34.07 6.95 21.98
CA SER A 325 34.36 8.39 21.96
C SER A 325 34.28 9.03 23.34
#